data_AF-A0A6N2BWU1-F1
#
_entry.id   AF-A0A6N2BWU1-F1
#
_cell.length_a   1.000
_cell.length_b   1.000
_cell.length_c   1.000
_cell.angle_alpha   90.00
_cell.angle_beta   90.00
_cell.angle_gamma   90.00
#
_symmetry.space_group_name_H-M   'P 1'
#
loop_
_entity.id
_entity.type
_entity.pdbx_description
1 polymer ?
#
loop_
_entity_poly.entity_id
_entity_poly.type
_entity_poly.pdbx_seq_one_letter_code
_entity_poly.pdbx_strand_id
1 'polypeptide(L)'
;MQLGYYLHGLLSEGFDLDRFHLKGMDCAEGLGVLALYYLACPQPELTIGTNKHSDNDFRTVLLQDHIKGLQVSFTRNNGLMFLLDVVFL
;
A
#
# COMPACT_ATOMS: atom_id res chain seq x y z
N MET A 1 -10.27 -6.56 12.47
CA MET A 1 -10.65 -6.98 11.09
C MET A 1 -10.01 -8.33 10.76
N GLN A 2 -10.75 -9.29 10.21
CA GLN A 2 -10.22 -10.65 9.96
C GLN A 2 -9.09 -10.69 8.91
N LEU A 3 -9.23 -9.98 7.79
CA LEU A 3 -8.20 -9.91 6.74
C LEU A 3 -6.89 -9.29 7.27
N GLY A 4 -6.99 -8.19 8.01
CA GLY A 4 -5.83 -7.52 8.61
C GLY A 4 -5.03 -8.47 9.50
N TYR A 5 -5.69 -9.13 10.46
CA TYR A 5 -5.00 -10.09 11.34
C TYR A 5 -4.37 -11.26 10.58
N TYR A 6 -5.05 -11.76 9.54
CA TYR A 6 -4.52 -12.83 8.72
C TYR A 6 -3.24 -12.42 7.97
N LEU A 7 -3.24 -11.24 7.35
CA LEU A 7 -2.08 -10.70 6.64
C LEU A 7 -0.90 -10.43 7.57
N HIS A 8 -1.14 -9.89 8.77
CA HIS A 8 -0.07 -9.71 9.77
C HIS A 8 0.51 -11.05 10.23
N GLY A 9 -0.32 -12.09 10.35
CA GLY A 9 0.16 -13.43 10.67
C GLY A 9 1.06 -14.01 9.59
N LEU A 10 0.66 -13.91 8.33
CA LEU A 10 1.49 -14.34 7.19
C LEU A 10 2.79 -13.53 7.10
N LEU A 11 2.75 -12.22 7.34
CA LEU A 11 3.94 -11.37 7.32
C LEU A 11 4.90 -11.73 8.45
N SER A 12 4.38 -12.05 9.64
CA SER A 12 5.18 -12.52 10.77
C SER A 12 5.92 -13.81 10.41
N GLU A 13 5.20 -14.78 9.83
CA GLU A 13 5.79 -16.05 9.39
C GLU A 13 6.82 -15.86 8.27
N GLY A 14 6.60 -14.93 7.34
CA GLY A 14 7.57 -14.59 6.30
C GLY A 14 8.88 -13.99 6.83
N PHE A 15 8.89 -13.51 8.06
CA PHE A 15 10.08 -13.05 8.78
C PHE A 15 10.63 -14.08 9.78
N ASP A 16 10.18 -15.35 9.74
CA ASP A 16 10.52 -16.39 10.72
C ASP A 16 10.14 -16.01 12.18
N LEU A 17 9.08 -15.22 12.36
CA LEU A 17 8.54 -14.84 13.66
C LEU A 17 7.32 -15.71 14.01
N ASP A 18 6.96 -15.71 15.30
CA ASP A 18 5.68 -16.28 15.74
C ASP A 18 4.51 -15.60 15.02
N ARG A 19 3.52 -16.37 14.58
CA ARG A 19 2.34 -15.88 13.84
C ARG A 19 1.61 -14.72 14.55
N PHE A 20 1.67 -14.66 15.87
CA PHE A 20 1.00 -13.62 16.65
C PHE A 20 1.95 -12.49 17.07
N HIS A 21 3.21 -12.49 16.63
CA HIS A 21 4.21 -11.49 17.01
C HIS A 21 3.75 -10.06 16.68
N LEU A 22 3.43 -9.76 15.41
CA LEU A 22 3.00 -8.42 15.01
C LEU A 22 1.67 -8.02 15.65
N LYS A 23 0.78 -8.98 15.93
CA LYS A 23 -0.45 -8.72 16.68
C LYS A 23 -0.14 -8.34 18.13
N GLY A 24 0.82 -9.01 18.77
CA GLY A 24 1.25 -8.72 20.14
C GLY A 24 1.97 -7.37 20.30
N MET A 25 2.46 -6.79 19.21
CA MET A 25 2.99 -5.41 19.17
C MET A 25 1.91 -4.35 18.86
N ASP A 26 0.65 -4.75 18.84
CA ASP A 26 -0.50 -3.91 18.45
C ASP A 26 -0.42 -3.36 17.01
N CYS A 27 0.42 -3.93 16.13
CA CYS A 27 0.53 -3.47 14.73
C CYS A 27 -0.74 -3.72 13.91
N ALA A 28 -1.58 -4.65 14.37
CA ALA A 28 -2.87 -4.95 13.74
C ALA A 28 -4.03 -4.13 14.35
N GLU A 29 -3.73 -3.25 15.30
CA GLU A 29 -4.70 -2.35 15.94
C GLU A 29 -4.76 -1.01 15.19
N GLY A 30 -5.97 -0.44 15.13
CA GLY A 30 -6.24 0.75 14.32
C GLY A 30 -6.72 0.45 12.91
N LEU A 31 -7.59 1.32 12.39
CA LEU A 31 -8.13 1.23 11.04
C LEU A 31 -8.37 2.62 10.49
N GLY A 32 -7.60 3.00 9.47
CA GLY A 32 -7.87 4.16 8.63
C GLY A 32 -8.53 3.72 7.33
N VAL A 33 -9.54 4.46 6.87
CA VAL A 33 -10.12 4.28 5.54
C VAL A 33 -10.06 5.61 4.81
N LEU A 34 -9.38 5.61 3.67
CA LEU A 34 -9.26 6.77 2.79
C LEU A 34 -9.87 6.42 1.43
N ALA A 35 -10.81 7.25 0.97
CA ALA A 35 -11.41 7.15 -0.35
C ALA A 35 -10.92 8.31 -1.21
N LEU A 36 -10.15 8.01 -2.25
CA LEU A 36 -9.60 9.00 -3.17
C LEU A 36 -10.40 9.00 -4.47
N TYR A 37 -10.77 10.19 -4.94
CA TYR A 37 -11.50 10.37 -6.19
C TYR A 37 -10.75 11.32 -7.10
N TYR A 38 -10.19 10.78 -8.19
CA TYR A 38 -9.43 11.54 -9.17
C TYR A 38 -10.30 11.85 -10.39
N LEU A 39 -10.49 13.14 -10.67
CA LEU A 39 -11.19 13.62 -11.85
C LEU A 39 -10.30 13.56 -13.09
N ALA A 40 -10.91 13.50 -14.28
CA ALA A 40 -10.18 13.67 -15.53
C ALA A 40 -9.44 15.01 -15.55
N CYS A 41 -8.14 14.98 -15.86
CA CYS A 41 -7.30 16.17 -15.94
C CYS A 41 -7.03 16.52 -17.42
N PRO A 42 -7.21 17.78 -17.87
CA PRO A 42 -6.90 18.18 -19.24
C PRO A 42 -5.40 18.12 -19.59
N GLN A 43 -4.52 18.25 -18.59
CA GLN A 43 -3.06 18.26 -18.74
C GLN A 43 -2.40 17.35 -17.69
N PRO A 44 -2.63 16.03 -17.76
CA PRO A 44 -2.17 15.06 -16.75
C PRO A 44 -0.64 15.02 -16.61
N GLU A 45 0.11 15.45 -17.62
CA GLU A 45 1.57 15.56 -17.60
C GLU A 45 2.11 16.70 -16.74
N LEU A 46 1.26 17.66 -16.35
CA LEU A 46 1.63 18.83 -15.54
C LEU A 46 1.18 18.73 -14.07
N THR A 47 0.55 17.63 -13.67
CA THR A 47 0.02 17.46 -12.31
C THR A 47 0.20 16.02 -11.81
N ILE A 48 -0.07 15.81 -10.52
CA ILE A 48 -0.08 14.49 -9.91
C ILE A 48 -1.26 14.38 -8.95
N GLY A 49 -1.94 13.23 -8.96
CA GLY A 49 -3.09 13.00 -8.08
C GLY A 49 -2.70 13.00 -6.61
N THR A 50 -1.68 12.22 -6.26
CA THR A 50 -1.08 12.22 -4.92
C THR A 50 0.43 12.31 -5.05
N ASN A 51 1.04 13.22 -4.28
CA ASN A 51 2.49 13.44 -4.29
C ASN A 51 3.25 12.16 -3.89
N LYS A 52 4.51 12.07 -4.30
CA LYS A 52 5.41 11.00 -3.84
C LYS A 52 5.50 11.01 -2.32
N HIS A 53 5.13 9.90 -1.69
CA HIS A 53 5.19 9.70 -0.24
C HIS A 53 5.39 8.21 0.09
N SER A 54 5.58 7.93 1.38
CA SER A 54 5.40 6.62 1.96
C SER A 54 4.27 6.72 2.98
N ASP A 55 3.42 5.71 3.06
CA ASP A 55 2.40 5.64 4.10
C ASP A 55 3.05 5.54 5.48
N ASN A 56 2.39 6.11 6.49
CA ASN A 56 2.83 6.06 7.88
C ASN A 56 2.18 4.91 8.67
N ASP A 57 1.31 4.14 8.03
CA ASP A 57 0.66 2.99 8.61
C ASP A 57 1.59 1.78 8.58
N PHE A 58 1.28 0.76 9.37
CA PHE A 58 2.04 -0.49 9.35
C PHE A 58 1.87 -1.22 8.00
N ARG A 59 0.65 -1.14 7.45
CA ARG A 59 0.32 -1.71 6.15
C ARG A 59 -0.97 -1.12 5.57
N THR A 60 -0.90 -0.64 4.34
CA THR A 60 -2.08 -0.26 3.54
C THR A 60 -2.62 -1.44 2.70
N VAL A 61 -3.95 -1.57 2.59
CA VAL A 61 -4.63 -2.34 1.53
C VAL A 61 -5.27 -1.35 0.57
N LEU A 62 -4.85 -1.34 -0.69
CA LEU A 62 -5.45 -0.49 -1.72
C LEU A 62 -6.43 -1.28 -2.57
N LEU A 63 -7.68 -0.81 -2.66
CA LEU A 63 -8.66 -1.26 -3.63
C LEU A 63 -8.71 -0.26 -4.79
N GLN A 64 -8.27 -0.68 -5.97
CA GLN A 64 -8.30 0.15 -7.18
C GLN A 64 -9.48 -0.20 -8.06
N ASP A 65 -9.98 0.77 -8.82
CA ASP A 65 -10.92 0.50 -9.89
C ASP A 65 -10.18 -0.04 -11.13
N HIS A 66 -10.85 -0.04 -12.28
CA HIS A 66 -10.29 -0.52 -13.53
C HIS A 66 -9.34 0.49 -14.21
N ILE A 67 -9.20 1.70 -13.66
CA ILE A 67 -8.34 2.77 -14.18
C ILE A 67 -6.99 2.69 -13.47
N LYS A 68 -5.92 2.57 -14.25
CA LYS A 68 -4.54 2.52 -13.72
C LYS A 68 -4.11 3.89 -13.21
N GLY A 69 -3.19 3.92 -12.24
CA GLY A 69 -2.66 5.20 -11.74
C GLY A 69 -1.67 5.10 -10.58
N LEU A 70 -1.59 3.96 -9.89
CA LEU A 70 -0.58 3.75 -8.85
C LEU A 70 0.80 3.60 -9.48
N GLN A 71 1.72 4.45 -9.03
CA GLN A 71 3.15 4.36 -9.35
C GLN A 71 3.93 4.11 -8.06
N VAL A 72 4.84 3.14 -8.08
CA VAL A 72 5.72 2.85 -6.95
C VAL A 72 7.16 3.14 -7.33
N SER A 73 7.84 3.89 -6.45
CA SER A 73 9.25 4.27 -6.59
C SER A 73 10.15 3.18 -6.01
N PHE A 74 10.96 2.53 -6.85
CA PHE A 74 11.93 1.54 -6.38
C PHE A 74 13.33 2.15 -6.26
N THR A 75 13.71 2.50 -5.03
CA THR A 75 14.95 3.25 -4.76
C THR A 75 16.21 2.45 -5.08
N ARG A 76 16.17 1.11 -5.04
CA ARG A 76 17.34 0.27 -5.33
C ARG A 76 17.72 0.25 -6.83
N ASN A 77 16.86 0.79 -7.71
CA ASN A 77 17.14 0.98 -9.14
C ASN A 77 17.20 2.48 -9.52
N ASN A 78 18.05 3.26 -8.84
CA ASN A 78 18.26 4.68 -9.13
C ASN A 78 16.98 5.56 -9.13
N GLY A 79 15.96 5.17 -8.37
CA GLY A 79 14.70 5.93 -8.26
C GLY A 79 13.71 5.73 -9.41
N LEU A 80 13.86 4.68 -10.22
CA LEU A 80 12.88 4.31 -11.25
C LEU A 80 11.48 4.09 -10.63
N MET A 81 10.47 4.69 -11.26
CA MET A 81 9.06 4.44 -10.95
C MET A 81 8.47 3.39 -11.88
N PHE A 82 7.68 2.48 -11.32
CA PHE A 82 6.97 1.44 -12.04
C PHE A 82 5.46 1.63 -11.86
N LEU A 83 4.70 1.50 -12.95
CA LEU A 83 3.26 1.35 -12.88
C LEU A 83 2.95 -0.08 -12.41
N LEU A 84 2.22 -0.19 -11.32
CA LEU A 84 1.73 -1.49 -10.85
C LEU A 84 0.32 -1.71 -11.37
N ASP A 85 0.18 -2.75 -12.17
CA ASP A 85 -1.09 -3.44 -12.35
C ASP A 85 -1.13 -4.47 -11.22
N VAL A 86 -2.01 -4.26 -10.22
CA VAL A 86 -2.05 -5.01 -8.96
C VAL A 86 -1.95 -6.53 -9.19
N VAL A 87 -0.78 -7.09 -8.91
CA VAL A 87 -0.59 -8.50 -8.55
C VAL A 87 0.06 -8.44 -7.18
N PHE A 88 -0.61 -9.02 -6.19
CA PHE A 88 -0.13 -9.12 -4.81
C PHE A 88 1.38 -9.43 -4.79
N LEU A 89 2.16 -8.56 -4.13
CA LEU A 89 3.46 -8.91 -3.56
C LEU A 89 3.29 -8.97 -2.04
#